data_AF-A0A378N1D8-F1
#
_entry.id   AF-A0A378N1D8-F1
#
_cell.length_a   1.000
_cell.length_b   1.000
_cell.length_c   1.000
_cell.angle_alpha   90.00
_cell.angle_beta   90.00
_cell.angle_gamma   90.00
#
_symmetry.space_group_name_H-M   'P 1'
#
loop_
_entity.id
_entity.type
_entity.pdbx_description
1 polymer ?
#
loop_
_entity_poly.entity_id
_entity_poly.type
_entity_poly.pdbx_seq_one_letter_code
_entity_poly.pdbx_strand_id
1 'polypeptide(L)' 'MKLSTNELKALSDERRGVRAKSYKLSLETIALIEQLSKQLDMPQNQLIKLAVEKLQEQTNLTTN' A
#
# COMPACT_ATOMS: atom_id res chain seq x y z
N MET A 1 -31.41 -6.98 0.92
CA MET A 1 -30.47 -6.74 2.04
C MET A 1 -29.88 -5.35 1.86
N LYS A 2 -29.82 -4.53 2.93
CA LYS A 2 -29.18 -3.20 2.88
C LYS A 2 -27.68 -3.41 3.14
N LEU A 3 -26.83 -2.94 2.22
CA LEU A 3 -25.38 -2.99 2.40
C LEU A 3 -24.99 -2.13 3.62
N SER A 4 -24.02 -2.62 4.39
CA SER A 4 -23.37 -1.88 5.44
C SER A 4 -22.58 -0.70 4.87
N THR A 5 -22.30 0.30 5.71
CA THR A 5 -21.50 1.46 5.34
C THR A 5 -20.10 1.08 4.87
N ASN A 6 -19.52 0.00 5.41
CA ASN A 6 -18.21 -0.50 5.01
C ASN A 6 -18.24 -1.12 3.61
N GLU A 7 -19.29 -1.87 3.27
CA GLU A 7 -19.46 -2.44 1.94
C GLU A 7 -19.67 -1.35 0.88
N LEU A 8 -20.44 -0.29 1.22
CA LEU A 8 -20.61 0.86 0.33
C LEU A 8 -19.29 1.60 0.06
N LYS A 9 -18.44 1.76 1.09
CA LYS A 9 -17.11 2.35 0.93
C LYS A 9 -16.20 1.48 0.08
N ALA A 10 -16.17 0.17 0.31
CA ALA A 10 -15.39 -0.77 -0.49
C ALA A 10 -15.79 -0.73 -1.98
N LEU A 11 -17.10 -0.69 -2.29
CA LEU A 11 -17.59 -0.54 -3.66
C LEU A 11 -17.17 0.80 -4.29
N SER A 12 -17.18 1.88 -3.51
CA SER A 12 -16.73 3.19 -3.98
C SER A 12 -15.23 3.21 -4.27
N ASP A 13 -14.43 2.62 -3.39
CA ASP A 13 -12.98 2.49 -3.55
C ASP A 13 -12.66 1.66 -4.79
N GLU A 14 -13.36 0.53 -4.99
CA GLU A 14 -13.20 -0.33 -6.15
C GLU A 14 -13.55 0.38 -7.46
N ARG A 15 -14.61 1.19 -7.47
CA ARG A 15 -14.95 2.05 -8.62
C ARG A 15 -13.86 3.07 -8.95
N ARG A 16 -13.07 3.48 -7.96
CA ARG A 16 -11.90 4.36 -8.11
C ARG A 16 -10.61 3.57 -8.40
N GLY A 17 -10.69 2.25 -8.55
CA GLY A 17 -9.56 1.37 -8.83
C GLY A 17 -8.67 1.09 -7.63
N VAL A 18 -9.13 1.36 -6.40
CA VAL A 18 -8.38 1.12 -5.16
C VAL A 18 -9.11 0.15 -4.25
N ARG A 19 -8.39 -0.62 -3.44
CA ARG A 19 -8.99 -1.53 -2.46
C ARG A 19 -8.07 -1.63 -1.24
N ALA A 20 -8.66 -1.69 -0.05
CA ALA A 20 -7.92 -2.03 1.16
C ALA A 20 -7.34 -3.45 1.04
N LYS A 21 -6.05 -3.60 1.29
CA LYS A 21 -5.38 -4.90 1.33
C LYS A 21 -4.56 -5.00 2.61
N SER A 22 -4.84 -6.04 3.39
CA SER A 22 -4.18 -6.28 4.68
C SER A 22 -3.20 -7.43 4.55
N TYR A 23 -2.00 -7.25 5.10
CA TYR A 23 -0.97 -8.28 5.20
C TYR A 23 -0.49 -8.40 6.64
N LYS A 24 -0.02 -9.59 7.03
CA LYS A 24 0.71 -9.75 8.28
C LYS A 24 2.18 -9.39 8.01
N LEU A 25 2.71 -8.46 8.80
CA LEU A 25 4.10 -8.01 8.76
C LEU A 25 4.73 -8.22 10.14
N SER A 26 6.06 -8.28 10.21
CA SER A 26 6.75 -8.24 11.50
C SER A 26 6.57 -6.86 12.15
N LEU A 27 6.59 -6.82 13.48
CA LEU A 27 6.47 -5.56 14.23
C LEU A 27 7.59 -4.57 13.88
N GLU A 28 8.80 -5.09 13.65
CA GLU A 28 9.95 -4.29 13.23
C GLU A 28 9.72 -3.61 11.87
N THR A 29 9.21 -4.36 10.87
CA THR A 29 8.90 -3.79 9.56
C THR A 29 7.79 -2.72 9.66
N ILE A 30 6.77 -2.94 10.50
CA ILE A 30 5.71 -1.95 10.72
C ILE A 30 6.30 -0.66 11.31
N ALA A 31 7.12 -0.77 12.35
CA ALA A 31 7.77 0.38 12.96
C ALA A 31 8.66 1.15 11.97
N LEU A 32 9.39 0.42 11.12
CA LEU A 32 10.20 1.03 10.07
C LEU A 32 9.36 1.77 9.03
N ILE A 33 8.25 1.19 8.57
CA ILE A 33 7.31 1.84 7.64
C ILE A 33 6.75 3.13 8.25
N GLU A 34 6.34 3.09 9.52
CA GLU A 34 5.81 4.26 10.23
C GLU A 34 6.85 5.37 10.38
N GLN A 35 8.09 5.00 10.74
CA GLN A 35 9.18 5.96 10.88
C GLN A 35 9.51 6.62 9.54
N LEU A 36 9.67 5.84 8.48
CA LEU A 36 9.99 6.35 7.15
C LEU A 36 8.86 7.21 6.58
N SER A 37 7.61 6.80 6.79
CA SER A 37 6.42 7.57 6.40
C SER A 37 6.43 8.97 7.04
N LYS A 38 6.78 9.07 8.33
CA LYS A 38 6.92 10.36 9.02
C LYS A 38 8.12 11.16 8.54
N GLN A 39 9.28 10.52 8.38
CA GLN A 39 10.51 11.19 7.96
C GLN A 39 10.42 11.78 6.55
N LEU A 40 9.69 11.10 5.65
CA LEU A 40 9.51 11.50 4.26
C LEU A 40 8.23 12.32 4.02
N ASP A 41 7.47 12.61 5.08
CA ASP A 41 6.13 13.23 5.01
C ASP A 41 5.24 12.60 3.93
N MET A 42 5.19 11.27 3.94
CA MET A 42 4.55 10.47 2.90
C MET A 42 3.57 9.47 3.51
N PRO A 43 2.34 9.34 3.00
CA PRO A 43 1.41 8.28 3.41
C PRO A 43 2.02 6.87 3.23
N GLN A 44 1.77 5.97 4.18
CA GLN A 44 2.36 4.62 4.17
C GLN A 44 2.05 3.83 2.89
N ASN A 45 0.84 3.98 2.32
CA ASN A 45 0.47 3.33 1.07
C ASN A 45 1.33 3.81 -0.12
N GLN A 46 1.65 5.11 -0.16
CA GLN A 46 2.52 5.71 -1.17
C GLN A 46 3.97 5.24 -0.99
N LEU A 47 4.43 5.11 0.26
CA LEU A 47 5.76 4.57 0.57
C LEU A 47 5.90 3.11 0.09
N ILE A 48 4.89 2.28 0.35
CA ILE A 48 4.88 0.88 -0.08
C ILE A 48 4.84 0.79 -1.61
N LYS A 49 4.03 1.62 -2.27
CA LYS A 49 3.99 1.69 -3.75
C LYS A 49 5.36 2.02 -4.32
N LEU A 50 6.03 3.05 -3.80
CA LEU A 50 7.37 3.45 -4.24
C LEU A 50 8.39 2.32 -4.06
N ALA A 51 8.33 1.60 -2.95
CA ALA A 51 9.23 0.46 -2.71
C ALA A 51 9.04 -0.67 -3.74
N VAL A 52 7.79 -0.96 -4.12
CA VAL A 52 7.47 -1.95 -5.16
C VAL A 52 7.95 -1.50 -6.54
N GLU A 53 7.70 -0.24 -6.92
CA GLU A 53 8.15 0.32 -8.20
C GLU A 53 9.69 0.26 -8.32
N LYS A 54 10.42 0.63 -7.27
CA LYS A 54 11.89 0.54 -7.24
C LYS A 54 12.40 -0.89 -7.40
N LEU A 55 11.76 -1.86 -6.76
CA LEU A 55 12.15 -3.27 -6.90
C LEU A 55 11.87 -3.79 -8.32
N GLN A 56 10.77 -3.36 -8.93
CA GLN A 56 10.43 -3.67 -10.32
C GLN A 56 11.47 -3.10 -11.31
N GLU A 57 11.88 -1.84 -11.13
CA GLU A 57 12.94 -1.22 -11.93
C GLU A 57 14.25 -2.01 -11.85
N GLN A 58 14.66 -2.38 -10.63
CA GLN A 58 15.88 -3.18 -10.39
C GLN A 58 15.83 -4.55 -11.07
N THR A 59 14.67 -5.23 -11.06
CA THR A 59 14.53 -6.54 -11.69
C THR A 59 14.49 -6.45 -13.22
N ASN A 60 13.86 -5.42 -13.79
CA ASN A 60 13.84 -5.20 -15.24
C ASN A 60 15.25 -4.87 -15.80
N LEU A 61 16.14 -4.26 -15.00
CA LEU A 61 17.55 -4.05 -15.35
C LEU A 61 18.35 -5.36 -15.44
N THR A 62 17.93 -6.42 -14.75
CA THR A 62 18.62 -7.73 -14.75
C THR A 62 18.19 -8.67 -15.89
N THR A 63 17.23 -8.26 -16.72
CA THR A 63 16.63 -9.11 -17.77
C THR A 63 16.91 -8.63 -19.20
N ASN A 64 17.89 -7.73 -19.40
CA ASN A 64 18.39 -7.33 -20.72
C ASN A 64 19.87 -7.63 -20.88
#